data_AF-C6A447-F1
#
_entry.id   AF-C6A447-F1
#
_cell.length_a   1.000
_cell.length_b   1.000
_cell.length_c   1.000
_cell.angle_alpha   90.00
_cell.angle_beta   90.00
_cell.angle_gamma   90.00
#
_symmetry.space_group_name_H-M   'P 1'
#
loop_
_entity.id
_entity.type
_entity.pdbx_description
1 polymer ?
#
loop_
_entity_poly.entity_id
_entity_poly.type
_entity_poly.pdbx_seq_one_letter_code
_entity_poly.pdbx_strand_id
1 'polypeptide(L)'
;MKRVIHIGLPELNEEELVKLGELAQETAIEYIFAHLTRSEVKDIEVTTKLNQGDTLDLELEIYLEVPIFVKVDVDNLVEKALEEAYKKVEGRLIEIARKNKT
;
A
#
# COMPACT_ATOMS: atom_id res chain seq x y z
N MET A 1 -4.93 6.55 -12.76
CA MET A 1 -5.36 5.13 -12.90
C MET A 1 -5.72 4.58 -11.51
N LYS A 2 -6.54 3.52 -11.41
CA LYS A 2 -6.98 2.88 -10.16
C LYS A 2 -6.62 1.39 -10.17
N ARG A 3 -6.03 0.87 -9.08
CA ARG A 3 -5.63 -0.54 -8.88
C ARG A 3 -5.91 -0.94 -7.43
N VAL A 4 -6.30 -2.20 -7.19
CA VAL A 4 -6.68 -2.74 -5.86
C VAL A 4 -6.03 -4.10 -5.63
N ILE A 5 -5.51 -4.35 -4.42
CA ILE A 5 -4.96 -5.65 -3.97
C ILE A 5 -5.61 -6.05 -2.65
N HIS A 6 -5.94 -7.33 -2.45
CA HIS A 6 -6.49 -7.88 -1.21
C HIS A 6 -5.44 -8.70 -0.44
N ILE A 7 -5.31 -8.48 0.87
CA ILE A 7 -4.37 -9.22 1.75
C ILE A 7 -5.13 -9.83 2.92
N GLY A 8 -5.06 -11.16 3.09
CA GLY A 8 -5.64 -11.86 4.24
C GLY A 8 -4.77 -11.74 5.50
N LEU A 9 -5.39 -11.37 6.63
CA LEU A 9 -4.71 -11.02 7.87
C LEU A 9 -5.07 -12.01 9.01
N PRO A 10 -4.15 -12.31 9.95
CA PRO A 10 -4.43 -13.09 11.16
C PRO A 10 -5.33 -12.30 12.14
N GLU A 11 -5.72 -12.90 13.28
CA GLU A 11 -6.37 -12.13 14.35
C GLU A 11 -5.44 -11.01 14.83
N LEU A 12 -5.77 -9.78 14.47
CA LEU A 12 -5.05 -8.56 14.81
C LEU A 12 -5.98 -7.63 15.59
N ASN A 13 -5.40 -6.87 16.52
CA ASN A 13 -6.16 -5.83 17.20
C ASN A 13 -6.30 -4.57 16.32
N GLU A 14 -7.23 -3.69 16.67
CA GLU A 14 -7.51 -2.46 15.91
C GLU A 14 -6.25 -1.57 15.73
N GLU A 15 -5.36 -1.51 16.71
CA GLU A 15 -4.14 -0.71 16.62
C GLU A 15 -3.14 -1.30 15.61
N GLU A 16 -2.98 -2.63 15.60
CA GLU A 16 -2.15 -3.34 14.63
C GLU A 16 -2.70 -3.20 13.21
N LEU A 17 -4.03 -3.19 13.09
CA LEU A 17 -4.71 -2.98 11.83
C LEU A 17 -4.46 -1.59 11.25
N VAL A 18 -4.62 -0.55 12.06
CA VAL A 18 -4.31 0.83 11.66
C VAL A 18 -2.85 0.93 11.23
N LYS A 19 -1.92 0.38 12.02
CA LYS A 19 -0.48 0.39 11.68
C LYS A 19 -0.16 -0.33 10.37
N LEU A 20 -0.89 -1.38 10.02
CA LEU A 20 -0.70 -2.07 8.73
C LEU A 20 -1.23 -1.24 7.56
N GLY A 21 -2.37 -0.58 7.75
CA GLY A 21 -2.90 0.37 6.77
C GLY A 21 -1.93 1.52 6.52
N GLU A 22 -1.44 2.15 7.59
CA GLU A 22 -0.42 3.22 7.52
C GLU A 22 0.86 2.72 6.84
N LEU A 23 1.37 1.55 7.22
CA LEU A 23 2.57 0.97 6.61
C LEU A 23 2.39 0.76 5.11
N ALA A 24 1.22 0.28 4.67
CA ALA A 24 0.92 0.08 3.26
C ALA A 24 0.89 1.42 2.49
N GLN A 25 0.23 2.44 3.07
CA GLN A 25 0.15 3.78 2.48
C GLN A 25 1.52 4.43 2.39
N GLU A 26 2.28 4.45 3.48
CA GLU A 26 3.61 5.04 3.55
C GLU A 26 4.55 4.38 2.54
N THR A 27 4.57 3.05 2.48
CA THR A 27 5.43 2.32 1.53
C THR A 27 5.10 2.66 0.09
N ALA A 28 3.82 2.74 -0.27
CA ALA A 28 3.39 3.12 -1.61
C ALA A 28 3.80 4.56 -1.97
N ILE A 29 3.58 5.50 -1.05
CA ILE A 29 3.94 6.92 -1.22
C ILE A 29 5.45 7.08 -1.36
N GLU A 30 6.23 6.43 -0.49
CA GLU A 30 7.69 6.44 -0.54
C GLU A 30 8.19 5.88 -1.87
N TYR A 31 7.62 4.77 -2.33
CA TYR A 31 7.99 4.18 -3.62
C TYR A 31 7.75 5.15 -4.78
N ILE A 32 6.60 5.83 -4.80
CA ILE A 32 6.28 6.80 -5.85
C ILE A 32 7.26 7.98 -5.82
N PHE A 33 7.52 8.56 -4.65
CA PHE A 33 8.46 9.69 -4.53
C PHE A 33 9.94 9.32 -4.67
N ALA A 34 10.28 8.04 -4.58
CA ALA A 34 11.61 7.54 -4.95
C ALA A 34 11.83 7.55 -6.47
N HIS A 35 10.75 7.53 -7.26
CA HIS A 35 10.81 7.45 -8.73
C HIS A 35 10.32 8.73 -9.43
N LEU A 36 9.51 9.55 -8.75
CA LEU A 36 9.01 10.83 -9.23
C LEU A 36 9.38 11.95 -8.27
N THR A 37 9.80 13.09 -8.81
CA THR A 37 9.97 14.30 -8.01
C THR A 37 8.63 14.94 -7.67
N ARG A 38 8.60 15.77 -6.62
CA ARG A 38 7.37 16.49 -6.22
C ARG A 38 6.74 17.34 -7.34
N SER A 39 7.55 17.86 -8.26
CA SER A 39 7.07 18.63 -9.43
C SER A 39 6.47 17.77 -10.53
N GLU A 40 6.78 16.47 -10.56
CA GLU A 40 6.26 15.52 -11.54
C GLU A 40 4.96 14.83 -11.08
N VAL A 41 4.58 15.03 -9.82
CA VAL A 41 3.30 14.57 -9.27
C VAL A 41 2.33 15.75 -9.29
N LYS A 42 1.26 15.64 -10.09
CA LYS A 42 0.18 16.61 -10.09
C LYS A 42 -0.77 16.35 -8.92
N ASP A 43 -1.12 15.09 -8.73
CA ASP A 43 -1.97 14.64 -7.63
C ASP A 43 -1.66 13.18 -7.28
N ILE A 44 -1.82 12.83 -6.01
CA ILE A 44 -1.64 11.47 -5.51
C ILE A 44 -2.59 11.23 -4.34
N GLU A 45 -3.34 10.14 -4.42
CA GLU A 45 -4.19 9.65 -3.34
C GLU A 45 -3.89 8.17 -3.12
N VAL A 46 -3.66 7.80 -1.86
CA VAL A 46 -3.45 6.41 -1.46
C VAL A 46 -4.44 6.07 -0.38
N THR A 47 -5.36 5.17 -0.67
CA THR A 47 -6.43 4.77 0.24
C THR A 47 -6.22 3.34 0.67
N THR A 48 -6.31 3.10 1.98
CA THR A 48 -6.45 1.74 2.51
C THR A 48 -7.85 1.51 3.02
N LYS A 49 -8.38 0.32 2.78
CA LYS A 49 -9.63 -0.14 3.40
C LYS A 49 -9.38 -1.45 4.09
N LEU A 50 -9.85 -1.54 5.33
CA LEU A 50 -9.78 -2.72 6.16
C LEU A 50 -11.19 -3.28 6.26
N ASN A 51 -11.41 -4.47 5.72
CA ASN A 51 -12.67 -5.18 5.84
C ASN A 51 -12.47 -6.34 6.82
N GLN A 52 -13.14 -6.26 7.97
CA GLN A 52 -13.14 -7.32 8.98
C GLN A 52 -14.40 -8.16 8.78
N GLY A 53 -14.32 -9.14 7.87
CA GLY A 53 -15.37 -10.13 7.60
C GLY A 53 -15.00 -11.49 8.21
N ASP A 54 -15.22 -12.58 7.46
CA ASP A 54 -14.74 -13.93 7.83
C ASP A 54 -13.19 -14.03 7.75
N THR A 55 -12.59 -13.22 6.90
CA THR A 55 -11.16 -12.93 6.85
C THR A 55 -10.96 -11.43 6.98
N LEU A 56 -9.81 -11.04 7.51
CA LEU A 56 -9.44 -9.66 7.63
C LEU A 56 -8.69 -9.27 6.34
N ASP A 57 -9.30 -8.42 5.52
CA ASP A 57 -8.83 -8.05 4.20
C ASP A 57 -8.33 -6.60 4.19
N LEU A 58 -7.08 -6.39 3.78
CA LEU A 58 -6.56 -5.05 3.47
C LEU A 58 -6.62 -4.81 1.95
N GLU A 59 -7.39 -3.79 1.57
CA GLU A 59 -7.41 -3.22 0.22
C GLU A 59 -6.52 -1.99 0.16
N LEU A 60 -5.56 -1.97 -0.78
CA LEU A 60 -4.75 -0.79 -1.08
C LEU A 60 -5.11 -0.26 -2.47
N GLU A 61 -5.49 1.01 -2.53
CA GLU A 61 -5.83 1.73 -3.74
C GLU A 61 -4.91 2.93 -3.94
N ILE A 62 -4.35 3.06 -5.14
CA ILE A 62 -3.51 4.20 -5.53
C ILE A 62 -4.13 4.91 -6.73
N TYR A 63 -4.32 6.22 -6.57
CA TYR A 63 -4.56 7.16 -7.65
C TYR A 63 -3.31 8.04 -7.81
N LEU A 64 -2.77 8.08 -9.03
CA LEU A 64 -1.63 8.93 -9.39
C LEU A 64 -1.95 9.68 -10.67
N GLU A 65 -1.76 11.00 -10.61
CA GLU A 65 -1.86 11.91 -11.74
C GLU A 65 -0.55 12.68 -11.92
N VAL A 66 -0.07 12.71 -13.16
CA VAL A 66 1.15 13.42 -13.55
C VAL A 66 0.81 14.51 -14.58
N PRO A 67 1.60 15.60 -14.67
CA PRO A 67 1.42 16.59 -15.71
C PRO A 67 1.55 15.98 -17.12
N ILE A 68 0.80 16.52 -18.08
CA ILE A 68 0.74 16.01 -19.48
C ILE A 68 2.10 15.94 -20.21
N PHE A 69 3.08 16.71 -19.76
CA PHE A 69 4.43 16.76 -20.34
C PHE A 69 5.39 15.74 -19.71
N VAL A 70 5.02 15.11 -18.60
CA VAL A 70 5.80 14.04 -17.96
C VAL A 70 5.59 12.75 -18.73
N LYS A 71 6.69 12.18 -19.23
CA LYS A 71 6.67 10.90 -19.97
C LYS A 71 7.07 9.78 -19.03
N VAL A 72 6.15 9.34 -18.19
CA VAL A 72 6.33 8.19 -17.30
C VAL A 72 5.23 7.16 -17.54
N ASP A 73 5.59 5.90 -17.40
CA ASP A 73 4.64 4.80 -17.34
C ASP A 73 4.01 4.76 -15.94
N VAL A 74 2.93 5.53 -15.78
CA VAL A 74 2.19 5.65 -14.51
C VAL A 74 1.67 4.30 -14.05
N ASP A 75 1.24 3.45 -15.00
CA ASP A 75 0.58 2.19 -14.70
C ASP A 75 1.57 1.19 -14.08
N ASN A 76 2.73 1.05 -14.69
CA ASN A 76 3.83 0.23 -14.18
C ASN A 76 4.38 0.77 -12.85
N LEU A 77 4.47 2.10 -12.71
CA LEU A 77 4.92 2.71 -11.45
C LEU A 77 3.97 2.39 -10.29
N VAL A 78 2.67 2.55 -10.51
CA VAL A 78 1.63 2.22 -9.53
C VAL A 78 1.63 0.73 -9.20
N GLU A 79 1.78 -0.13 -10.20
CA GLU A 79 1.84 -1.59 -10.00
C GLU A 79 3.02 -1.99 -9.12
N LYS A 80 4.21 -1.44 -9.37
CA LYS A 80 5.39 -1.70 -8.53
C LYS A 80 5.27 -1.12 -7.12
N ALA A 81 4.64 0.05 -6.97
CA ALA A 81 4.38 0.62 -5.66
C ALA A 81 3.45 -0.27 -4.82
N LEU A 82 2.43 -0.84 -5.46
CA LEU A 82 1.51 -1.80 -4.86
C LEU A 82 2.21 -3.11 -4.47
N GLU A 83 3.06 -3.66 -5.34
CA GLU A 83 3.85 -4.86 -5.03
C GLU A 83 4.78 -4.64 -3.83
N GLU A 84 5.44 -3.48 -3.76
CA GLU A 84 6.35 -3.16 -2.66
C GLU A 84 5.59 -3.00 -1.34
N ALA A 85 4.44 -2.31 -1.36
CA ALA A 85 3.56 -2.21 -0.21
C ALA A 85 3.07 -3.59 0.24
N TYR A 86 2.67 -4.47 -0.69
CA TYR A 86 2.27 -5.84 -0.38
C TYR A 86 3.39 -6.61 0.33
N LYS A 87 4.62 -6.61 -0.21
CA LYS A 87 5.76 -7.31 0.39
C LYS A 87 6.06 -6.79 1.80
N LYS A 88 5.97 -5.48 2.00
CA LYS A 88 6.22 -4.85 3.30
C LYS A 88 5.17 -5.25 4.33
N VAL A 89 3.90 -5.25 3.95
CA VAL A 89 2.78 -5.68 4.77
C VAL A 89 2.90 -7.18 5.09
N GLU A 90 3.13 -8.03 4.10
CA GLU A 90 3.33 -9.47 4.29
C GLU A 90 4.48 -9.77 5.26
N GLY A 91 5.62 -9.10 5.09
CA GLY A 91 6.75 -9.22 6.01
C GLY A 91 6.38 -8.86 7.43
N ARG A 92 5.60 -7.79 7.62
CA ARG A 92 5.11 -7.36 8.94
C ARG A 92 4.16 -8.38 9.57
N LEU A 93 3.28 -9.00 8.79
CA LEU A 93 2.38 -10.04 9.26
C LEU A 93 3.13 -11.29 9.73
N ILE A 94 4.17 -11.68 8.99
CA ILE A 94 5.03 -12.80 9.38
C ILE A 94 5.72 -12.50 10.71
N GLU A 95 6.20 -11.28 10.93
CA GLU A 95 6.78 -10.87 12.21
C GLU A 95 5.79 -10.97 13.37
N ILE A 96 4.57 -10.48 13.18
CA ILE A 96 3.51 -10.53 14.20
C ILE A 96 3.16 -12.00 14.52
N ALA A 97 2.94 -12.82 13.50
CA ALA A 97 2.65 -14.24 13.66
C ALA A 97 3.78 -15.02 14.37
N ARG A 98 5.04 -14.62 14.17
CA ARG A 98 6.19 -15.19 14.89
C ARG A 98 6.22 -14.78 16.36
N LYS A 99 5.92 -13.51 16.67
CA LYS A 99 5.88 -13.03 18.06
C LYS A 99 4.80 -13.72 18.89
N ASN A 100 3.62 -13.96 18.30
CA ASN A 100 2.51 -14.64 18.99
C ASN A 100 2.75 -16.14 19.24
N LYS A 101 3.81 -16.74 18.69
CA LYS A 101 4.20 -18.15 18.91
C LYS A 101 5.21 -18.35 20.06
N THR A 102 5.57 -17.29 20.79
CA THR A 102 6.56 -17.32 21.88
C THR A 102 5.91 -16.90 23.19
#